data_AF-A0A842U281-F1
#
_entry.id   AF-A0A842U281-F1
#
_cell.length_a   1.000
_cell.length_b   1.000
_cell.length_c   1.000
_cell.angle_alpha   90.00
_cell.angle_beta   90.00
_cell.angle_gamma   90.00
#
_symmetry.space_group_name_H-M   'P 1'
#
loop_
_entity.id
_entity.type
_entity.pdbx_description
1 polymer ?
#
loop_
_entity_poly.entity_id
_entity_poly.type
_entity_poly.pdbx_seq_one_letter_code
_entity_poly.pdbx_strand_id
1 'polypeptide(L)' 'MDLSRIPKKENIDDIILLTSDTDFVPILKDLKEDGINAILAYFTDKKRKSAFSLSNHLWKACKEKILIKKEHFL' A
#
# COMPACT_ATOMS: atom_id res chain seq x y z
N MET A 1 -4.39 -3.49 -15.56
CA MET A 1 -3.59 -3.58 -14.33
C MET A 1 -4.00 -4.81 -13.56
N ASP A 2 -3.02 -5.54 -13.04
CA ASP A 2 -3.23 -6.81 -12.33
C ASP A 2 -3.84 -6.61 -10.93
N LEU A 3 -3.52 -5.49 -10.27
CA LEU A 3 -3.95 -5.17 -8.91
C LEU A 3 -5.48 -5.05 -8.76
N SER A 4 -6.22 -4.68 -9.81
CA SER A 4 -7.68 -4.57 -9.76
C SER A 4 -8.42 -5.84 -10.19
N ARG A 5 -7.73 -6.79 -10.84
CA ARG A 5 -8.33 -8.00 -11.43
C ARG A 5 -8.03 -9.27 -10.66
N ILE A 6 -6.77 -9.46 -10.26
CA ILE A 6 -6.32 -10.68 -9.58
C ILE A 6 -6.99 -10.85 -8.21
N PRO A 7 -7.07 -9.83 -7.34
CA PRO A 7 -7.66 -10.01 -6.01
C PRO A 7 -9.13 -10.45 -6.08
N LYS A 8 -9.90 -9.89 -7.03
CA LYS A 8 -11.30 -10.26 -7.25
C LYS A 8 -11.46 -11.69 -7.74
N LYS A 9 -10.61 -12.11 -8.68
CA LYS A 9 -10.67 -13.45 -9.27
C LYS A 9 -10.35 -14.53 -8.25
N GLU A 10 -9.38 -14.27 -7.39
CA GLU A 10 -8.89 -15.24 -6.40
C GLU A 10 -9.59 -15.08 -5.03
N ASN A 11 -10.64 -14.25 -4.93
CA ASN A 11 -11.42 -14.00 -3.71
C ASN A 11 -10.54 -13.61 -2.49
N ILE A 12 -9.63 -12.67 -2.71
CA ILE A 12 -8.66 -12.17 -1.72
C ILE A 12 -9.31 -11.06 -0.88
N ASP A 13 -9.25 -11.17 0.45
CA ASP A 13 -9.79 -10.17 1.38
C ASP A 13 -8.82 -9.02 1.72
N ASP A 14 -7.52 -9.29 1.75
CA ASP A 14 -6.48 -8.31 2.08
C ASP A 14 -5.31 -8.41 1.09
N ILE A 15 -4.81 -7.26 0.62
CA ILE A 15 -3.61 -7.15 -0.20
C ILE A 15 -2.51 -6.39 0.54
N ILE A 16 -1.25 -6.81 0.36
CA ILE A 16 -0.09 -6.06 0.84
C ILE A 16 0.50 -5.29 -0.34
N LEU A 17 0.54 -3.96 -0.21
CA LEU A 17 1.11 -3.06 -1.22
C LEU A 17 2.44 -2.51 -0.71
N LEU A 18 3.51 -2.72 -1.48
CA LEU A 18 4.81 -2.10 -1.26
C LEU A 18 5.04 -1.03 -2.32
N THR A 19 4.77 0.23 -2.00
CA THR A 19 4.98 1.35 -2.91
C THR A 19 5.17 2.67 -2.14
N SER A 20 5.80 3.64 -2.80
CA SER A 20 5.82 5.05 -2.38
C SER A 20 5.00 5.96 -3.31
N ASP A 21 4.40 5.38 -4.36
CA ASP A 21 3.70 6.12 -5.41
C ASP A 21 2.22 6.38 -5.06
N THR A 22 1.79 7.63 -5.20
CA THR A 22 0.42 8.07 -4.94
C THR A 22 -0.57 7.67 -6.01
N ASP A 23 -0.11 7.33 -7.20
CA ASP A 23 -0.99 7.04 -8.33
C ASP A 23 -1.79 5.74 -8.13
N PHE A 24 -1.44 4.94 -7.12
CA PHE A 24 -2.20 3.77 -6.68
C PHE A 24 -3.45 4.12 -5.87
N VAL A 25 -3.59 5.34 -5.35
CA VAL A 25 -4.71 5.73 -4.48
C VAL A 25 -6.09 5.47 -5.10
N PRO A 26 -6.36 5.79 -6.39
CA PRO A 26 -7.64 5.47 -7.02
C PRO A 26 -7.96 3.98 -6.97
N ILE A 27 -6.99 3.13 -7.34
CA ILE A 27 -7.18 1.67 -7.37
C ILE A 27 -7.41 1.10 -5.98
N LEU A 28 -6.74 1.63 -4.95
CA LEU A 28 -6.97 1.19 -3.57
C LEU A 28 -8.36 1.56 -3.07
N LYS A 29 -8.95 2.65 -3.57
CA LYS A 29 -10.35 3.00 -3.28
C LYS A 29 -11.29 2.03 -3.97
N ASP A 30 -11.07 1.74 -5.25
CA ASP A 30 -11.88 0.78 -6.00
C ASP A 30 -11.89 -0.58 -5.29
N LEU A 31 -10.71 -1.10 -4.92
CA LEU A 31 -10.57 -2.37 -4.19
C LEU A 31 -11.30 -2.34 -2.84
N LYS A 32 -11.27 -1.22 -2.14
CA LYS A 32 -11.98 -1.06 -0.87
C LYS A 32 -13.50 -1.09 -1.05
N GLU A 33 -14.02 -0.53 -2.15
CA GLU A 33 -15.45 -0.63 -2.50
C GLU A 33 -15.86 -2.08 -2.79
N ASP A 34 -14.93 -2.89 -3.30
CA ASP A 34 -15.11 -4.33 -3.49
C ASP A 34 -14.91 -5.16 -2.20
N GLY A 35 -14.69 -4.51 -1.04
CA GLY A 35 -14.46 -5.18 0.25
C GLY A 35 -13.02 -5.68 0.45
N ILE A 36 -12.11 -5.40 -0.47
CA ILE A 36 -10.72 -5.82 -0.43
C ILE A 36 -9.89 -4.73 0.25
N ASN A 37 -9.26 -5.09 1.37
CA ASN A 37 -8.48 -4.13 2.14
C ASN A 37 -7.04 -4.05 1.63
N ALA A 38 -6.45 -2.85 1.73
CA ALA A 38 -5.04 -2.65 1.43
C ALA A 38 -4.22 -2.42 2.72
N ILE A 39 -3.12 -3.16 2.85
CA ILE A 39 -2.11 -2.99 3.88
C ILE A 39 -0.88 -2.38 3.22
N LEU A 40 -0.47 -1.20 3.66
CA LEU A 40 0.72 -0.53 3.11
C LEU A 40 1.98 -0.99 3.82
N ALA A 41 2.81 -1.77 3.15
CA ALA A 41 4.17 -1.99 3.57
C ALA A 41 5.02 -0.81 3.07
N TYR A 42 5.64 -0.06 3.98
CA TYR A 42 6.43 1.13 3.62
C TYR A 42 7.82 1.09 4.23
N PHE A 43 8.79 1.67 3.53
CA PHE A 43 10.12 1.92 4.05
C PHE A 43 10.32 3.43 4.20
N THR A 44 10.82 3.87 5.35
CA THR A 44 11.22 5.27 5.55
C THR A 44 12.57 5.31 6.24
N ASP A 45 13.55 5.91 5.58
CA ASP A 45 14.78 6.33 6.21
C ASP A 45 14.46 7.67 6.89
N LYS A 46 14.50 7.75 8.23
CA LYS A 46 13.96 8.85 9.09
C LYS A 46 14.48 10.28 8.80
N LYS A 47 15.16 10.51 7.67
CA LYS A 47 15.58 11.82 7.17
C LYS A 47 14.37 12.59 6.63
N ARG A 48 13.95 13.65 7.34
CA ARG A 48 13.01 14.66 6.80
C ARG A 48 13.54 15.17 5.44
N LYS A 49 12.67 15.26 4.43
CA LYS A 49 12.97 15.58 3.02
C LYS A 49 13.59 14.45 2.16
N SER A 50 13.44 13.17 2.51
CA SER A 50 13.80 12.09 1.58
C SER A 50 12.74 11.93 0.48
N ALA A 51 13.15 11.41 -0.68
CA ALA A 51 12.25 11.08 -1.81
C ALA A 51 11.18 10.02 -1.45
N PHE A 52 11.32 9.38 -0.29
CA PHE A 52 10.36 8.44 0.29
C PHE A 52 9.43 9.09 1.33
N SER A 53 9.25 10.41 1.27
CA SER A 53 8.24 11.13 2.05
C SER A 53 6.86 10.65 1.62
N LEU A 54 6.38 9.63 2.32
CA LEU A 54 5.16 8.94 1.98
C LEU A 54 3.97 9.91 1.99
N SER A 55 3.17 9.86 0.94
CA SER A 55 2.01 10.73 0.81
C SER A 55 0.93 10.38 1.84
N ASN A 56 0.43 11.42 2.51
CA ASN A 56 -0.72 11.32 3.40
C ASN A 56 -1.95 10.72 2.73
N HIS A 57 -2.09 10.84 1.40
CA HIS A 57 -3.22 10.26 0.66
C HIS A 57 -3.12 8.74 0.57
N LEU A 58 -1.95 8.21 0.24
CA LEU A 58 -1.69 6.76 0.24
C LEU A 58 -1.88 6.18 1.65
N TRP A 59 -1.41 6.94 2.65
CA TRP A 59 -1.57 6.59 4.05
C TRP A 59 -3.02 6.54 4.54
N LYS A 60 -3.93 7.34 3.98
CA LYS A 60 -5.35 7.32 4.35
C LYS A 60 -6.16 6.29 3.57
N ALA A 61 -5.67 5.88 2.40
CA ALA A 61 -6.34 4.89 1.55
C ALA A 61 -6.21 3.45 2.09
N CYS A 62 -5.16 3.16 2.85
CA CYS A 62 -4.88 1.82 3.36
C CYS A 62 -5.49 1.60 4.77
N LYS A 63 -5.93 0.37 5.04
CA LYS A 63 -6.47 -0.09 6.35
C LYS A 63 -5.38 -0.12 7.41
N GLU A 64 -4.25 -0.74 7.06
CA GLU A 64 -3.12 -0.96 7.97
C GLU A 64 -1.80 -0.62 7.32
N LYS A 65 -0.75 -0.52 8.14
CA LYS A 65 0.58 -0.06 7.72
C LYS A 65 1.65 -0.86 8.42
N ILE A 66 2.60 -1.38 7.65
CA ILE A 66 3.74 -2.14 8.14
C ILE A 66 5.00 -1.37 7.77
N LEU A 67 5.76 -0.94 8.79
CA LEU A 67 7.08 -0.36 8.56
C LEU A 67 8.05 -1.51 8.25
N ILE A 68 8.56 -1.54 7.04
CA ILE A 68 9.65 -2.42 6.66
C ILE A 68 10.94 -1.85 7.25
N LYS A 69 11.64 -2.67 8.02
CA LYS A 69 12.94 -2.33 8.61
C LYS A 69 14.05 -3.09 7.90
N LYS A 70 15.27 -2.57 7.98
CA LYS A 70 16.46 -3.22 7.42
C LYS A 70 16.65 -4.66 7.93
N GLU A 71 16.27 -4.89 9.18
CA GLU A 71 16.28 -6.22 9.84
C GLU A 71 15.32 -7.24 9.21
N HIS A 72 14.37 -6.84 8.37
CA HIS A 72 13.52 -7.79 7.62
C HIS A 72 14.18 -8.35 6.35
N PHE A 73 15.34 -7.83 5.97
CA PHE A 73 16.08 -8.24 4.76
C PHE A 73 17.41 -8.95 5.08
N LEU A 74 17.68 -9.22 6.37
CA LEU A 74 18.88 -9.88 6.87
C LEU A 74 18.60 -11.34 7.24
#